data_AF-A0AAY4BVB2-F1
#
_entry.id   AF-A0AAY4BVB2-F1
#
_cell.length_a   1.000
_cell.length_b   1.000
_cell.length_c   1.000
_cell.angle_alpha   90.00
_cell.angle_beta   90.00
_cell.angle_gamma   90.00
#
_symmetry.space_group_name_H-M   'P 1'
#
loop_
_entity.id
_entity.type
_entity.pdbx_description
1 polymer ?
#
loop_
_entity_poly.entity_id
_entity_poly.type
_entity_poly.pdbx_seq_one_letter_code
_entity_poly.pdbx_strand_id
1 'polypeptide(L)'
;MNLWEAGPYAVTPAAKILARCVSSGAVDQVRSAWRSPMPHFSFFFFSSLQLELLKLEQEFADVTHNHYLSQRFEALQKFCSHLQDVLREQARLKQRLMKPLCQQNLPIQADLHRYVVELTGMAVEFIGNLEDKMKTVQLIPNTGESMNNLNTATTQLLVQVMEVEKLSKQILQWRDKHCYKLSLTSA
;
A
#
# COMPACT_ATOMS: atom_id res chain seq x y z
N MET A 1 9.19 -38.02 6.02
CA MET A 1 9.46 -38.00 7.47
C MET A 1 8.18 -38.39 8.17
N ASN A 2 8.13 -39.62 8.69
CA ASN A 2 6.94 -40.21 9.31
C ASN A 2 6.87 -39.77 10.78
N LEU A 3 5.95 -38.86 11.09
CA LEU A 3 5.73 -38.34 12.44
C LEU A 3 4.67 -39.18 13.18
N TRP A 4 4.90 -40.48 13.28
CA TRP A 4 4.08 -41.40 14.08
C TRP A 4 4.99 -42.40 14.80
N GLU A 5 5.97 -41.91 15.54
CA GLU A 5 6.54 -42.68 16.63
C GLU A 5 5.62 -42.55 17.84
N ALA A 6 4.61 -43.42 17.88
CA ALA A 6 3.96 -43.74 19.14
C ALA A 6 5.03 -44.37 20.04
N GLY A 7 5.58 -43.58 20.96
CA GLY A 7 6.59 -44.05 21.90
C GLY A 7 6.07 -45.25 22.70
N PRO A 8 6.93 -46.20 23.09
CA PRO A 8 6.55 -47.45 23.79
C PRO A 8 5.92 -47.25 25.18
N TYR A 9 5.71 -45.99 25.60
CA TYR A 9 5.14 -45.59 26.89
C TYR A 9 3.90 -44.69 26.78
N ALA A 10 3.27 -44.58 25.60
CA ALA A 10 1.96 -43.96 25.51
C ALA A 10 0.93 -44.93 26.13
N VAL A 11 0.64 -44.75 27.42
CA VAL A 11 -0.37 -45.54 28.13
C VAL A 11 -1.70 -45.28 27.45
N THR A 12 -2.12 -46.24 26.61
CA THR A 12 -3.40 -46.16 25.92
C THR A 12 -4.50 -45.99 26.96
N PRO A 13 -5.59 -45.27 26.64
CA PRO A 13 -6.68 -45.08 27.60
C PRO A 13 -7.21 -46.41 28.17
N ALA A 14 -7.25 -47.46 27.33
CA ALA A 14 -7.52 -48.83 27.74
C ALA A 14 -6.53 -49.35 28.79
N ALA A 15 -5.22 -49.13 28.61
CA ALA A 15 -4.20 -49.52 29.57
C ALA A 15 -4.33 -48.76 30.91
N LYS A 16 -4.75 -47.49 30.92
CA LYS A 16 -5.01 -46.74 32.17
C LYS A 16 -6.22 -47.30 32.93
N ILE A 17 -7.31 -47.60 32.23
CA ILE A 17 -8.51 -48.18 32.84
C ILE A 17 -8.20 -49.58 33.39
N LEU A 18 -7.52 -50.42 32.61
CA LEU A 18 -7.11 -51.75 33.03
C LEU A 18 -6.15 -51.71 34.23
N ALA A 19 -5.16 -50.82 34.22
CA ALA A 19 -4.24 -50.66 35.35
C ALA A 19 -4.97 -50.24 36.63
N ARG A 20 -6.00 -49.40 36.53
CA ARG A 20 -6.80 -48.95 37.67
C ARG A 20 -7.74 -50.04 38.18
N CYS A 21 -8.31 -50.86 37.29
CA CYS A 21 -9.08 -52.06 37.65
C CYS A 21 -8.24 -53.13 38.34
N VAL A 22 -6.96 -53.26 37.96
CA VAL A 22 -6.01 -54.14 38.64
C VAL A 22 -5.61 -53.55 40.00
N SER A 23 -5.35 -52.24 40.07
CA SER A 23 -4.94 -51.54 41.30
C SER A 23 -6.06 -51.45 42.34
N SER A 24 -7.32 -51.43 41.93
CA SER A 24 -8.48 -51.44 42.84
C SER A 24 -8.81 -52.83 43.39
N GLY A 25 -8.02 -53.87 43.04
CA GLY A 25 -8.26 -55.24 43.47
C GLY A 25 -9.48 -55.91 42.84
N ALA A 26 -10.11 -55.27 41.84
CA ALA A 26 -11.33 -55.78 41.21
C ALA A 26 -11.12 -57.14 40.53
N VAL A 27 -9.92 -57.41 40.02
CA VAL A 27 -9.59 -58.70 39.36
C VAL A 27 -9.56 -59.86 40.37
N ASP A 28 -9.03 -59.63 41.57
CA ASP A 28 -9.01 -60.64 42.65
C ASP A 28 -10.36 -60.75 43.37
N GLN A 29 -11.09 -59.62 43.50
CA GLN A 29 -12.39 -59.59 44.19
C GLN A 29 -13.51 -60.19 43.33
N VAL A 30 -13.48 -60.01 42.01
CA VAL A 30 -14.38 -60.71 41.06
C VAL A 30 -14.20 -62.22 41.18
N ARG A 31 -12.97 -62.72 41.36
CA ARG A 31 -12.71 -64.16 41.54
C ARG A 31 -13.35 -64.73 42.82
N SER A 32 -13.45 -63.93 43.89
CA SER A 32 -14.15 -64.30 45.13
C SER A 32 -15.67 -64.04 45.12
N ALA A 33 -16.16 -63.13 44.28
CA ALA A 33 -17.56 -62.73 44.19
C ALA A 33 -18.46 -63.76 43.47
N TRP A 34 -17.88 -64.73 42.75
CA TRP A 34 -18.64 -65.86 42.19
C TRP A 34 -19.29 -66.77 43.25
N ARG A 35 -18.99 -66.57 44.55
CA ARG A 35 -19.61 -67.33 45.66
C ARG A 35 -20.73 -66.61 46.41
N SER A 36 -21.06 -65.35 46.14
CA SER A 36 -22.26 -64.73 46.71
C SER A 36 -22.74 -63.50 45.91
N PRO A 37 -24.03 -63.38 45.58
CA PRO A 37 -24.55 -62.25 44.83
C PRO A 37 -24.79 -61.05 45.75
N MET A 38 -23.88 -60.07 45.73
CA MET A 38 -24.13 -58.74 46.32
C MET A 38 -24.36 -57.71 45.19
N PRO A 39 -25.61 -57.24 44.97
CA PRO A 39 -25.96 -56.40 43.82
C PRO A 39 -25.54 -54.93 43.94
N HIS A 40 -25.24 -54.44 45.15
CA HIS A 40 -24.95 -53.02 45.39
C HIS A 40 -23.55 -52.58 44.92
N PHE A 41 -22.56 -53.48 44.97
CA PHE A 41 -21.18 -53.16 44.59
C PHE A 41 -21.00 -53.09 43.07
N SER A 42 -21.68 -54.00 42.33
CA SER A 42 -21.69 -53.96 40.86
C SER A 42 -22.34 -52.69 40.32
N PHE A 43 -23.42 -52.20 40.95
CA PHE A 43 -24.13 -51.02 40.46
C PHE A 43 -23.28 -49.74 40.56
N PHE A 44 -22.70 -49.46 41.74
CA PHE A 44 -21.86 -48.28 41.94
C PHE A 44 -20.61 -48.29 41.05
N PHE A 45 -20.00 -49.46 40.87
CA PHE A 45 -18.84 -49.64 40.01
C PHE A 45 -19.18 -49.42 38.54
N PHE A 46 -20.28 -50.01 38.05
CA PHE A 46 -20.77 -49.79 36.69
C PHE A 46 -21.07 -48.32 36.42
N SER A 47 -21.78 -47.64 37.33
CA SER A 47 -22.10 -46.22 37.18
C SER A 47 -20.85 -45.34 37.15
N SER A 48 -19.82 -45.66 37.95
CA SER A 48 -18.56 -44.92 37.94
C SER A 48 -17.76 -45.09 36.63
N LEU A 49 -17.69 -46.31 36.11
CA LEU A 49 -17.03 -46.62 34.83
C LEU A 49 -17.76 -45.97 33.66
N GLN A 50 -19.09 -45.95 33.69
CA GLN A 50 -19.90 -45.34 32.64
C GLN A 50 -19.70 -43.83 32.58
N LEU A 51 -19.57 -43.18 33.74
CA LEU A 51 -19.28 -41.74 33.83
C LEU A 51 -17.84 -41.42 33.38
N GLU A 52 -16.87 -42.28 33.69
CA GLU A 52 -15.49 -42.12 33.18
C GLU A 52 -15.42 -42.33 31.66
N LEU A 53 -16.16 -43.31 31.10
CA LEU A 53 -16.27 -43.52 29.66
C LEU A 53 -16.85 -42.29 28.94
N LEU A 54 -17.91 -41.69 29.48
CA LEU A 54 -18.53 -40.49 28.91
C LEU A 54 -17.61 -39.27 28.98
N LYS A 55 -16.87 -39.11 30.09
CA LYS A 55 -15.84 -38.05 30.19
C LYS A 55 -14.74 -38.25 29.16
N LEU A 56 -14.31 -39.50 28.97
CA LEU A 56 -13.29 -39.84 27.99
C LEU A 56 -13.78 -39.56 26.56
N GLU A 57 -15.02 -39.96 26.24
CA GLU A 57 -15.65 -39.66 24.95
C GLU A 57 -15.72 -38.15 24.69
N GLN A 58 -16.05 -37.35 25.71
CA GLN A 58 -16.04 -35.90 25.63
C GLN A 58 -14.64 -35.29 25.45
N GLU A 59 -13.61 -35.84 26.09
CA GLU A 59 -12.22 -35.38 25.95
C GLU A 59 -11.64 -35.68 24.57
N PHE A 60 -12.07 -36.77 23.93
CA PHE A 60 -11.60 -37.18 22.59
C PHE A 60 -12.57 -36.81 21.46
N ALA A 61 -13.66 -36.12 21.79
CA ALA A 61 -14.72 -35.70 20.89
C ALA A 61 -14.21 -35.00 19.62
N ASP A 62 -13.15 -34.21 19.76
CA ASP A 62 -12.55 -33.43 18.67
C ASP A 62 -11.77 -34.28 17.65
N VAL A 63 -11.39 -35.51 18.02
CA VAL A 63 -10.67 -36.48 17.18
C VAL A 63 -11.54 -37.68 16.78
N THR A 64 -12.63 -37.96 17.49
CA THR A 64 -13.50 -39.11 17.23
C THR A 64 -14.82 -38.74 16.55
N HIS A 65 -15.42 -37.59 16.89
CA HIS A 65 -16.71 -37.23 16.32
C HIS A 65 -16.58 -36.61 14.94
N ASN A 66 -17.35 -37.17 14.01
CA ASN A 66 -17.39 -36.75 12.62
C ASN A 66 -17.71 -35.24 12.45
N HIS A 67 -18.49 -34.65 13.36
CA HIS A 67 -18.81 -33.22 13.32
C HIS A 67 -17.56 -32.33 13.42
N TYR A 68 -16.70 -32.54 14.43
CA TYR A 68 -15.48 -31.75 14.62
C TYR A 68 -14.44 -32.07 13.54
N LEU A 69 -14.31 -33.33 13.15
CA LEU A 69 -13.41 -33.76 12.07
C LEU A 69 -13.82 -33.17 10.72
N SER A 70 -15.11 -33.20 10.38
CA SER A 70 -15.64 -32.63 9.13
C SER A 70 -15.38 -31.13 9.04
N GLN A 71 -15.59 -30.41 10.14
CA GLN A 71 -15.30 -28.98 10.18
C GLN A 71 -13.81 -28.68 9.98
N ARG A 72 -12.92 -29.45 10.62
CA ARG A 72 -11.46 -29.30 10.42
C ARG A 72 -11.03 -29.68 9.01
N PHE A 73 -11.62 -30.72 8.44
CA PHE A 73 -11.35 -31.14 7.07
C PHE A 73 -11.78 -30.06 6.06
N GLU A 74 -12.95 -29.46 6.27
CA GLU A 74 -13.43 -28.36 5.43
C GLU A 74 -12.51 -27.13 5.52
N ALA A 75 -12.06 -26.78 6.73
CA ALA A 75 -11.12 -25.68 6.93
C ALA A 75 -9.78 -25.96 6.24
N LEU A 76 -9.25 -27.18 6.38
CA LEU A 76 -8.01 -27.61 5.72
C LEU A 76 -8.16 -27.61 4.19
N GLN A 77 -9.29 -28.10 3.68
CA GLN A 77 -9.59 -28.12 2.26
C GLN A 77 -9.65 -26.70 1.69
N LYS A 78 -10.34 -25.77 2.37
CA LYS A 78 -10.37 -24.35 1.98
C LYS A 78 -8.97 -23.74 1.97
N PHE A 79 -8.16 -24.03 2.99
CA PHE A 79 -6.77 -23.56 3.06
C PHE A 79 -5.93 -24.11 1.90
N CYS A 80 -6.02 -25.41 1.61
CA CYS A 80 -5.32 -26.04 0.49
C CYS A 80 -5.75 -25.45 -0.86
N SER A 81 -7.04 -25.23 -1.08
CA SER A 81 -7.55 -24.57 -2.30
C SER A 81 -6.99 -23.16 -2.45
N HIS A 82 -7.01 -22.37 -1.38
CA HIS A 82 -6.44 -21.02 -1.39
C HIS A 82 -4.93 -21.04 -1.71
N LEU A 83 -4.17 -21.97 -1.12
CA LEU A 83 -2.75 -22.13 -1.41
C LEU A 83 -2.51 -22.47 -2.89
N GLN A 84 -3.35 -23.34 -3.47
CA GLN A 84 -3.28 -23.71 -4.87
C GLN A 84 -3.57 -22.51 -5.80
N ASP A 85 -4.53 -21.67 -5.45
CA ASP A 85 -4.83 -20.44 -6.19
C ASP A 85 -3.69 -19.43 -6.10
N VAL A 86 -3.09 -19.25 -4.92
CA VAL A 86 -1.91 -18.39 -4.74
C VAL A 86 -0.74 -18.87 -5.61
N LEU A 87 -0.46 -20.18 -5.64
CA LEU A 87 0.58 -20.73 -6.50
C LEU A 87 0.29 -20.53 -7.99
N ARG A 88 -0.98 -20.64 -8.40
CA ARG A 88 -1.41 -20.39 -9.78
C ARG A 88 -1.22 -18.91 -10.15
N GLU A 89 -1.58 -17.98 -9.28
CA GLU A 89 -1.37 -16.55 -9.50
C GLU A 89 0.11 -16.17 -9.49
N GLN A 90 0.92 -16.76 -8.61
CA GLN A 90 2.36 -16.58 -8.64
C GLN A 90 2.97 -17.07 -9.96
N ALA A 91 2.53 -18.22 -10.47
CA ALA A 91 2.97 -18.74 -11.77
C ALA A 91 2.55 -17.82 -12.93
N ARG A 92 1.30 -17.32 -12.91
CA ARG A 92 0.79 -16.33 -13.90
C ARG A 92 1.57 -15.04 -13.85
N LEU A 93 1.84 -14.52 -12.65
CA LEU A 93 2.62 -13.30 -12.45
C LEU A 93 4.05 -13.49 -12.95
N LYS A 94 4.70 -14.61 -12.62
CA LYS A 94 6.03 -14.96 -13.12
C LYS A 94 6.03 -15.02 -14.65
N GLN A 95 5.03 -15.66 -15.26
CA GLN A 95 4.89 -15.67 -16.73
C GLN A 95 4.73 -14.26 -17.30
N ARG A 96 3.94 -13.38 -16.66
CA ARG A 96 3.76 -11.99 -17.09
C ARG A 96 5.03 -11.15 -16.93
N LEU A 97 5.80 -11.36 -15.87
CA LEU A 97 7.06 -10.66 -15.64
C LEU A 97 8.20 -11.21 -16.52
N MET A 98 8.17 -12.50 -16.85
CA MET A 98 9.08 -13.12 -17.81
C MET A 98 8.76 -12.76 -19.26
N LYS A 99 7.54 -12.28 -19.57
CA LYS A 99 7.28 -11.66 -20.87
C LYS A 99 8.12 -10.39 -20.92
N PRO A 100 9.08 -10.29 -21.84
CA PRO A 100 9.88 -9.08 -21.96
C PRO A 100 8.95 -7.91 -22.26
N LEU A 101 9.12 -6.80 -21.54
CA LEU A 101 8.48 -5.51 -21.86
C LEU A 101 8.83 -5.04 -23.30
N CYS A 102 9.81 -5.70 -23.92
CA CYS A 102 10.27 -5.53 -25.29
C CYS A 102 9.26 -5.94 -26.38
N GLN A 103 8.02 -6.30 -26.07
CA GLN A 103 6.96 -6.38 -27.09
C GLN A 103 6.23 -5.05 -27.34
N GLN A 104 6.55 -3.98 -26.60
CA GLN A 104 6.12 -2.62 -26.95
C GLN A 104 7.15 -1.84 -27.78
N ASN A 105 8.41 -2.28 -27.77
CA ASN A 105 9.40 -1.82 -28.75
C ASN A 105 9.35 -2.81 -29.91
N LEU A 106 9.16 -2.33 -31.14
CA LEU A 106 9.34 -3.20 -32.30
C LEU A 106 10.69 -3.92 -32.16
N PRO A 107 10.78 -5.24 -32.44
CA PRO A 107 12.05 -5.91 -32.49
C PRO A 107 12.91 -5.23 -33.56
N ILE A 108 13.85 -4.40 -33.14
CA ILE A 108 14.81 -3.77 -34.02
C ILE A 108 15.77 -4.88 -34.46
N GLN A 109 15.93 -5.07 -35.76
CA GLN A 109 16.89 -6.00 -36.33
C GLN A 109 18.30 -5.64 -35.84
N ALA A 110 19.12 -6.63 -35.46
CA ALA A 110 20.38 -6.41 -34.73
C ALA A 110 21.38 -5.50 -35.48
N ASP A 111 21.33 -5.50 -36.81
CA ASP A 111 22.09 -4.61 -37.70
C ASP A 111 21.68 -3.14 -37.61
N LEU A 112 20.41 -2.87 -37.25
CA LEU A 112 19.88 -1.52 -37.08
C LEU A 112 20.16 -0.91 -35.70
N HIS A 113 20.61 -1.71 -34.72
CA HIS A 113 20.83 -1.23 -33.35
C HIS A 113 21.86 -0.09 -33.28
N ARG A 114 22.96 -0.21 -34.04
CA ARG A 114 23.99 0.84 -34.09
C ARG A 114 23.41 2.17 -34.54
N TYR A 115 22.60 2.16 -35.60
CA TYR A 115 21.97 3.36 -36.15
C TYR A 115 20.94 3.96 -35.20
N VAL A 116 20.15 3.12 -34.52
CA VAL A 116 19.18 3.60 -33.53
C VAL A 116 19.88 4.23 -32.33
N VAL A 117 20.97 3.64 -31.84
CA VAL A 117 21.78 4.21 -30.75
C VAL A 117 22.40 5.55 -31.17
N GLU A 118 22.99 5.62 -32.36
CA GLU A 118 23.55 6.86 -32.90
C GLU A 118 22.47 7.95 -33.06
N LEU A 119 21.31 7.61 -33.63
CA LEU A 119 20.19 8.55 -33.80
C LEU A 119 19.63 9.02 -32.46
N THR A 120 19.52 8.13 -31.47
CA THR A 120 19.06 8.48 -30.13
C THR A 120 20.05 9.42 -29.45
N GLY A 121 21.36 9.19 -29.61
CA GLY A 121 22.39 10.10 -29.13
C GLY A 121 22.27 11.49 -29.76
N MET A 122 22.15 11.57 -31.09
CA MET A 122 21.96 12.84 -31.80
C MET A 122 20.67 13.56 -31.38
N ALA A 123 19.58 12.83 -31.15
CA ALA A 123 18.31 13.40 -30.73
C ALA A 123 18.42 14.02 -29.32
N VAL A 124 19.10 13.34 -28.38
CA VAL A 124 19.32 13.86 -27.02
C VAL A 124 20.18 15.12 -27.06
N GLU A 125 21.26 15.11 -27.82
CA GLU A 125 22.13 16.29 -27.97
C GLU A 125 21.40 17.47 -28.61
N PHE A 126 20.58 17.21 -29.63
CA PHE A 126 19.75 18.23 -30.28
C PHE A 126 18.73 18.84 -29.30
N ILE A 127 18.02 18.01 -28.52
CA ILE A 127 17.07 18.48 -27.53
C ILE A 127 17.77 19.36 -26.49
N GLY A 128 18.92 18.93 -25.96
CA GLY A 128 19.70 19.72 -25.00
C GLY A 128 20.11 21.08 -25.57
N ASN A 129 20.64 21.10 -26.81
CA ASN A 129 20.98 22.34 -27.49
C ASN A 129 19.76 23.26 -27.69
N LEU A 130 18.61 22.70 -28.06
CA LEU A 130 17.38 23.47 -28.26
C LEU A 130 16.90 24.10 -26.95
N GLU A 131 16.92 23.34 -25.85
CA GLU A 131 16.55 23.84 -24.53
C GLU A 131 17.44 25.01 -24.08
N ASP A 132 18.75 24.91 -24.28
CA ASP A 132 19.68 25.97 -23.90
C ASP A 132 19.52 27.22 -24.77
N LYS A 133 19.24 27.06 -26.07
CA LYS A 133 18.87 28.19 -26.93
C LYS A 133 17.54 28.81 -26.52
N MET A 134 16.56 28.01 -26.11
CA MET A 134 15.27 28.52 -25.62
C MET A 134 15.43 29.33 -24.32
N LYS A 135 16.23 28.86 -23.37
CA LYS A 135 16.60 29.63 -22.16
C LYS A 135 17.29 30.94 -22.52
N THR A 136 18.20 30.90 -23.50
CA THR A 136 18.90 32.11 -23.97
C THR A 136 17.90 33.12 -24.55
N VAL A 137 16.93 32.66 -25.35
CA VAL A 137 15.87 33.53 -25.89
C VAL A 137 14.98 34.11 -24.79
N GLN A 138 14.66 33.34 -23.75
CA GLN A 138 13.90 33.83 -22.60
C GLN A 138 14.64 34.89 -21.77
N LEU A 139 15.97 34.86 -21.77
CA LEU A 139 16.80 35.89 -21.12
C LEU A 139 16.92 37.18 -21.93
N ILE A 140 16.53 37.17 -23.22
CA ILE A 140 16.50 38.40 -24.01
C ILE A 140 15.41 39.29 -23.41
N PRO A 141 15.75 40.50 -22.90
CA PRO A 141 14.78 41.37 -22.28
C PRO A 141 13.62 41.62 -23.23
N ASN A 142 12.40 41.46 -22.72
CA ASN A 142 11.19 41.69 -23.49
C ASN A 142 11.14 43.17 -23.89
N THR A 143 11.50 43.43 -25.15
CA THR A 143 11.51 44.78 -25.73
C THR A 143 10.14 45.43 -25.62
N GLY A 144 9.06 44.63 -25.60
CA GLY A 144 7.69 45.11 -25.36
C GLY A 144 7.49 45.69 -23.96
N GLU A 145 8.02 45.05 -22.92
CA GLU A 145 7.91 45.56 -21.55
C GLU A 145 8.71 46.85 -21.37
N SER A 146 9.95 46.88 -21.89
CA SER A 146 10.76 48.09 -21.89
C SER A 146 10.09 49.24 -22.67
N MET A 147 9.44 48.94 -23.80
CA MET A 147 8.74 49.94 -24.60
C MET A 147 7.49 50.47 -23.90
N ASN A 148 6.75 49.61 -23.19
CA ASN A 148 5.60 50.03 -22.37
C ASN A 148 6.02 50.92 -21.20
N ASN A 149 7.14 50.59 -20.54
CA ASN A 149 7.71 51.40 -19.46
C ASN A 149 8.13 52.78 -19.98
N LEU A 150 8.79 52.83 -21.14
CA LEU A 150 9.18 54.08 -21.78
C LEU A 150 7.96 54.92 -22.20
N ASN A 151 6.93 54.28 -22.76
CA ASN A 151 5.69 54.97 -23.14
C ASN A 151 5.00 55.58 -21.91
N THR A 152 4.98 54.86 -20.78
CA THR A 152 4.45 55.36 -19.50
C THR A 152 5.27 56.54 -18.96
N ALA A 153 6.60 56.46 -19.01
CA ALA A 153 7.46 57.58 -18.62
C ALA A 153 7.26 58.81 -19.53
N THR A 154 7.06 58.58 -20.83
CA THR A 154 6.81 59.63 -21.82
C THR A 154 5.48 60.33 -21.57
N THR A 155 4.41 59.59 -21.27
CA THR A 155 3.11 60.19 -20.93
C THR A 155 3.18 60.98 -19.63
N GLN A 156 3.90 60.50 -18.61
CA GLN A 156 4.13 61.26 -17.37
C GLN A 156 4.90 62.56 -17.63
N LEU A 157 5.95 62.52 -18.46
CA LEU A 157 6.69 63.72 -18.84
C LEU A 157 5.82 64.72 -19.60
N LEU A 158 4.97 64.26 -20.53
CA LEU A 158 4.02 65.13 -21.23
C LEU A 158 3.09 65.84 -20.26
N VAL A 159 2.57 65.15 -19.25
CA VAL A 159 1.72 65.76 -18.21
C VAL A 159 2.49 66.83 -17.42
N GLN A 160 3.73 66.55 -17.03
CA GLN A 160 4.57 67.54 -16.34
C GLN A 160 4.86 68.76 -17.21
N VAL A 161 5.15 68.56 -18.50
CA VAL A 161 5.37 69.66 -19.46
C VAL A 161 4.13 70.54 -19.58
N MET A 162 2.93 69.94 -19.65
CA MET A 162 1.67 70.71 -19.68
C MET A 162 1.48 71.55 -18.41
N GLU A 163 1.77 71.01 -17.22
CA GLU A 163 1.68 71.79 -15.98
C GLU A 163 2.74 72.90 -15.93
N VAL A 164 3.97 72.65 -16.39
CA VAL A 164 5.01 73.69 -16.51
C VAL A 164 4.57 74.80 -17.49
N GLU A 165 4.00 74.44 -18.63
CA GLU A 165 3.49 75.40 -19.61
C GLU A 165 2.35 76.25 -19.02
N LYS A 166 1.43 75.62 -18.30
CA LYS A 166 0.33 76.30 -17.61
C LYS A 166 0.83 77.24 -16.52
N LEU A 167 1.77 76.81 -15.69
CA LEU A 167 2.40 77.65 -14.67
C LEU A 167 3.14 78.84 -15.31
N SER A 168 3.87 78.60 -16.41
CA SER A 168 4.55 79.65 -17.17
C SER A 168 3.55 80.70 -17.69
N LYS A 169 2.42 80.27 -18.27
CA LYS A 169 1.34 81.18 -18.70
C LYS A 169 0.76 81.99 -17.53
N GLN A 170 0.55 81.38 -16.37
CA GLN A 170 0.08 82.08 -15.18
C GLN A 170 1.06 83.15 -14.68
N ILE A 171 2.36 82.86 -14.69
CA ILE A 171 3.42 83.83 -14.32
C ILE A 171 3.43 85.02 -15.27
N LEU A 172 3.31 84.78 -16.58
CA LEU A 172 3.23 85.85 -17.57
C LEU A 172 2.00 86.73 -17.36
N GLN A 173 0.82 86.13 -17.16
CA GLN A 173 -0.40 86.88 -16.85
C GLN A 173 -0.30 87.69 -15.55
N TRP A 174 0.36 87.14 -14.51
CA TRP A 174 0.64 87.87 -13.28
C TRP A 174 1.53 89.08 -13.57
N ARG A 175 2.64 88.89 -14.30
CA ARG A 175 3.55 89.98 -14.67
C ARG A 175 2.82 91.10 -15.41
N ASP A 176 2.01 90.76 -16.41
CA ASP A 176 1.27 91.75 -17.20
C ASP A 176 0.32 92.56 -16.31
N LYS A 177 -0.47 91.89 -15.46
CA LYS A 177 -1.38 92.56 -14.50
C LYS A 177 -0.65 93.48 -13.52
N HIS A 178 0.55 93.11 -13.09
CA HIS A 178 1.38 93.95 -12.22
C HIS A 178 1.97 95.15 -12.95
N CYS A 179 2.38 95.00 -14.21
CA CYS A 179 2.81 96.12 -15.06
C CYS A 179 1.66 97.11 -15.36
N TYR A 180 0.45 96.63 -15.62
CA TYR A 180 -0.72 97.51 -15.83
C TYR A 180 -1.11 98.28 -14.55
N LYS A 181 -0.95 97.70 -13.36
CA LYS A 181 -1.22 98.40 -12.10
C LYS A 181 -0.20 99.50 -11.81
N LEU A 182 1.08 99.27 -12.10
CA LEU A 182 2.14 100.27 -11.89
C LEU A 182 2.01 101.48 -12.82
N SER A 183 1.52 101.29 -14.04
CA SER A 183 1.25 102.38 -14.99
C SER A 183 -0.04 103.17 -14.71
N LEU A 184 -1.00 102.60 -13.96
CA LEU A 184 -2.22 103.29 -13.53
C LEU A 184 -2.03 104.09 -12.22
N THR A 185 -1.01 103.77 -11.42
CA THR A 185 -0.66 104.51 -10.19
C THR A 185 0.38 105.61 -10.41
N SER A 186 0.89 105.76 -11.64
CA SER A 186 1.88 106.77 -12.02
C SER A 186 1.31 107.87 -12.94
N ALA A 187 -0.02 107.95 -13.06
CA ALA A 187 -0.77 109.02 -13.72
C ALA A 187 -1.60 109.76 -12.67
#